data_AF-A0A9W7FBH8-F1
#
_entry.id   AF-A0A9W7FBH8-F1
#
_cell.length_a   1.000
_cell.length_b   1.000
_cell.length_c   1.000
_cell.angle_alpha   90.00
_cell.angle_beta   90.00
_cell.angle_gamma   90.00
#
_symmetry.space_group_name_H-M   'P 1'
#
loop_
_entity.id
_entity.type
_entity.pdbx_description
1 polymer ?
#
loop_
_entity_poly.entity_id
_entity_poly.type
_entity_poly.pdbx_seq_one_letter_code
_entity_poly.pdbx_strand_id
1 'polypeptide(L)'
;MGRQSMGLPSKGPQRTSMAMGSSRQSMSARNQSLGRKSTGISRETMARGGSRQDPRPLSDKGFMNASIRSLLNFLMENGYDSAISPKILARPSSKDFNNIVTFLFRKIDPNFNDGTHKFEDEVASAFKALGYPFNISKTSLYAVGSPHTWPGLLAAITWLIELLTYDQEVALAPNDEEEGFEDMDKLVAVSDKAFFGYLAEAYTSFLSGDDDRYAQLEEELIEKFEAKNEEVEQECERIAVENDDIVGNMENLSQTANALPELEKRQEDLSSDLEKFHQLIEQLNDHKAALEKKVESRSAELDRNQVDLSAINERVAELKNAVAGQDLSAEDVRRMQGERARVEEGLEKAIATKEQHSKDLWDAETELNKVCDELEAAASVFNSKATELQLIPETAKHSQGKKFKIVVNKELAEEADTNVMLGNVDIKNEVRPVIAQLKETMTGNMNVAKQELLNLLDQEEQAEEQLKEALSHATTLENRARRAEEQYNKEKLQLDATIAELVSETEEAETKTTQLRDPMALETAIARNTTRLNQLKALREEKLEAAAARKEAVHNEILKALNMCADHKDYIQMQLGDLKAYGEEKLQMLQGGKTEKKEEEVVEEETAEENFNAGADELPPPPTSA
;
A
#
# COMPACT_ATOMS: atom_id res chain seq x y z
N MET A 1 -8.39 -14.51 14.14
CA MET A 1 -9.80 -14.82 13.81
C MET A 1 -10.59 -13.54 14.02
N GLY A 2 -11.49 -13.07 13.15
CA GLY A 2 -11.75 -13.44 11.75
C GLY A 2 -12.15 -12.18 10.96
N ARG A 3 -11.80 -12.13 9.66
CA ARG A 3 -12.19 -11.06 8.72
C ARG A 3 -13.34 -11.55 7.83
N GLN A 4 -14.25 -10.65 7.44
CA GLN A 4 -15.10 -10.67 6.23
C GLN A 4 -16.01 -9.43 6.27
N SER A 5 -16.46 -8.80 5.18
CA SER A 5 -15.94 -8.71 3.79
C SER A 5 -16.56 -7.48 3.11
N MET A 6 -15.87 -6.83 2.18
CA MET A 6 -16.50 -5.91 1.20
C MET A 6 -17.13 -6.70 0.05
N GLY A 7 -18.02 -6.07 -0.73
CA GLY A 7 -18.45 -6.62 -2.04
C GLY A 7 -19.62 -5.89 -2.72
N LEU A 8 -19.35 -4.84 -3.49
CA LEU A 8 -20.17 -4.46 -4.65
C LEU A 8 -19.98 -5.50 -5.77
N PRO A 9 -20.93 -5.65 -6.70
CA PRO A 9 -20.58 -5.26 -8.08
C PRO A 9 -21.73 -4.66 -8.92
N SER A 10 -21.39 -4.09 -10.07
CA SER A 10 -22.32 -3.73 -11.15
C SER A 10 -21.84 -4.25 -12.51
N LYS A 11 -22.79 -4.55 -13.40
CA LYS A 11 -22.78 -4.57 -14.90
C LYS A 11 -23.56 -5.78 -15.45
N GLY A 12 -24.48 -5.53 -16.39
CA GLY A 12 -25.08 -6.55 -17.27
C GLY A 12 -24.23 -6.76 -18.54
N PRO A 13 -24.81 -7.05 -19.74
CA PRO A 13 -26.21 -7.32 -20.08
C PRO A 13 -26.40 -8.56 -21.01
N GLN A 14 -27.64 -8.93 -21.39
CA GLN A 14 -27.90 -9.87 -22.50
C GLN A 14 -29.09 -9.45 -23.40
N ARG A 15 -29.17 -10.07 -24.60
CA ARG A 15 -29.87 -9.57 -25.81
C ARG A 15 -30.93 -10.55 -26.32
N THR A 16 -32.01 -10.04 -26.94
CA THR A 16 -32.89 -10.66 -27.98
C THR A 16 -34.07 -9.68 -28.27
N SER A 17 -34.69 -9.53 -29.44
CA SER A 17 -34.35 -9.84 -30.85
C SER A 17 -35.33 -9.18 -31.84
N MET A 18 -34.82 -8.59 -32.93
CA MET A 18 -35.39 -8.40 -34.31
C MET A 18 -36.93 -8.27 -34.48
N ALA A 19 -37.47 -7.09 -34.85
CA ALA A 19 -37.72 -6.55 -36.23
C ALA A 19 -38.99 -7.14 -36.93
N MET A 20 -39.79 -6.46 -37.77
CA MET A 20 -39.72 -5.25 -38.63
C MET A 20 -41.01 -4.38 -38.49
N GLY A 21 -41.22 -3.20 -39.10
CA GLY A 21 -40.34 -2.28 -39.86
C GLY A 21 -41.09 -1.09 -40.53
N SER A 22 -40.34 -0.06 -40.97
CA SER A 22 -40.77 1.15 -41.74
C SER A 22 -41.72 2.15 -41.02
N SER A 23 -41.54 3.49 -41.07
CA SER A 23 -40.61 4.32 -41.84
C SER A 23 -40.37 5.71 -41.22
N ARG A 24 -39.18 6.27 -41.50
CA ARG A 24 -38.83 7.72 -41.59
C ARG A 24 -38.81 8.67 -40.37
N GLN A 25 -37.57 8.89 -39.91
CA GLN A 25 -36.80 10.16 -40.00
C GLN A 25 -36.76 11.17 -38.81
N SER A 26 -35.50 11.37 -38.36
CA SER A 26 -34.86 12.56 -37.73
C SER A 26 -35.45 13.08 -36.40
N MET A 27 -34.72 12.96 -35.26
CA MET A 27 -33.56 13.79 -34.85
C MET A 27 -33.95 15.25 -34.56
N SER A 28 -33.65 15.86 -33.41
CA SER A 28 -32.60 15.55 -32.42
C SER A 28 -33.03 15.81 -30.97
N ALA A 29 -32.27 15.26 -30.02
CA ALA A 29 -32.34 15.63 -28.60
C ALA A 29 -31.45 16.84 -28.31
N ARG A 30 -31.70 17.57 -27.19
CA ARG A 30 -30.74 17.62 -26.07
C ARG A 30 -31.33 18.24 -24.78
N ASN A 31 -30.83 17.74 -23.67
CA ASN A 31 -31.07 18.19 -22.29
C ASN A 31 -30.72 19.67 -22.02
N GLN A 32 -31.58 20.29 -21.19
CA GLN A 32 -31.28 20.98 -19.91
C GLN A 32 -30.01 21.86 -19.79
N SER A 33 -30.21 23.12 -19.36
CA SER A 33 -29.51 23.69 -18.19
C SER A 33 -30.15 24.99 -17.69
N LEU A 34 -30.57 24.99 -16.42
CA LEU A 34 -30.58 26.09 -15.43
C LEU A 34 -30.84 27.55 -15.89
N GLY A 35 -31.95 28.13 -15.42
CA GLY A 35 -32.25 29.56 -15.61
C GLY A 35 -33.30 30.12 -14.62
N ARG A 36 -32.85 30.56 -13.44
CA ARG A 36 -33.62 31.35 -12.45
C ARG A 36 -34.20 32.64 -13.09
N LYS A 37 -35.51 32.91 -12.90
CA LYS A 37 -36.17 34.24 -12.93
C LYS A 37 -37.67 34.08 -12.60
N SER A 38 -38.13 34.62 -11.48
CA SER A 38 -38.67 35.98 -11.28
C SER A 38 -40.09 36.15 -11.84
N THR A 39 -41.06 36.25 -10.93
CA THR A 39 -42.42 36.73 -11.18
C THR A 39 -42.38 38.12 -11.81
N GLY A 40 -42.87 38.22 -13.05
CA GLY A 40 -42.89 39.46 -13.81
C GLY A 40 -43.88 39.38 -14.96
N ILE A 41 -45.09 39.90 -14.69
CA ILE A 41 -46.08 40.43 -15.64
C ILE A 41 -46.10 39.74 -17.02
N SER A 42 -46.98 38.74 -17.18
CA SER A 42 -47.43 38.34 -18.51
C SER A 42 -48.72 39.06 -18.86
N ARG A 43 -48.62 39.94 -19.85
CA ARG A 43 -49.75 40.57 -20.54
C ARG A 43 -50.52 39.45 -21.28
N GLU A 44 -51.66 39.00 -20.77
CA GLU A 44 -52.49 38.03 -21.49
C GLU A 44 -53.14 38.69 -22.71
N THR A 45 -52.47 38.53 -23.85
CA THR A 45 -52.98 38.90 -25.16
C THR A 45 -54.16 38.02 -25.55
N MET A 46 -55.36 38.61 -25.58
CA MET A 46 -56.49 38.32 -26.49
C MET A 46 -56.41 36.97 -27.24
N ALA A 47 -56.79 35.88 -26.58
CA ALA A 47 -56.89 34.55 -27.18
C ALA A 47 -58.36 34.13 -27.40
N ARG A 48 -58.78 34.19 -28.68
CA ARG A 48 -59.87 33.44 -29.35
C ARG A 48 -61.15 33.18 -28.53
N GLY A 49 -62.24 33.83 -28.93
CA GLY A 49 -63.59 33.54 -28.44
C GLY A 49 -64.05 32.12 -28.76
N GLY A 50 -63.90 31.21 -27.79
CA GLY A 50 -64.96 30.26 -27.46
C GLY A 50 -65.85 30.90 -26.39
N SER A 51 -67.16 30.64 -26.42
CA SER A 51 -68.06 31.08 -25.36
C SER A 51 -67.62 30.45 -24.03
N ARG A 52 -67.13 31.26 -23.08
CA ARG A 52 -66.86 30.80 -21.71
C ARG A 52 -68.14 30.16 -21.17
N GLN A 53 -68.09 28.88 -20.87
CA GLN A 53 -69.24 28.16 -20.31
C GLN A 53 -69.49 28.71 -18.90
N ASP A 54 -70.75 29.03 -18.60
CA ASP A 54 -71.12 29.53 -17.27
C ASP A 54 -70.81 28.44 -16.23
N PRO A 55 -69.93 28.71 -15.23
CA PRO A 55 -69.56 27.72 -14.22
C PRO A 55 -70.67 27.51 -13.18
N ARG A 56 -71.69 28.38 -13.16
CA ARG A 56 -72.81 28.26 -12.22
C ARG A 56 -73.75 27.13 -12.66
N PRO A 57 -74.27 26.32 -11.73
CA PRO A 57 -75.11 25.17 -12.07
C PRO A 57 -76.55 25.62 -12.40
N LEU A 58 -76.72 26.32 -13.53
CA LEU A 58 -78.00 26.93 -13.95
C LEU A 58 -79.17 25.92 -14.05
N SER A 59 -78.87 24.65 -14.34
CA SER A 59 -79.87 23.57 -14.43
C SER A 59 -80.24 22.96 -13.06
N ASP A 60 -79.52 23.28 -11.99
CA ASP A 60 -79.79 22.75 -10.65
C ASP A 60 -80.94 23.49 -9.95
N LYS A 61 -81.83 22.71 -9.34
CA LYS A 61 -82.97 23.22 -8.58
C LYS A 61 -82.54 23.78 -7.22
N GLY A 62 -81.45 23.31 -6.62
CA GLY A 62 -80.90 23.89 -5.40
C GLY A 62 -80.45 25.33 -5.65
N PHE A 63 -79.57 25.51 -6.63
CA PHE A 63 -79.06 26.81 -7.07
C PHE A 63 -80.18 27.78 -7.47
N MET A 64 -81.11 27.38 -8.35
CA MET A 64 -82.24 28.25 -8.74
C MET A 64 -83.10 28.69 -7.54
N ASN A 65 -83.38 27.78 -6.59
CA ASN A 65 -84.13 28.14 -5.38
C ASN A 65 -83.35 29.06 -4.44
N ALA A 66 -82.02 28.95 -4.38
CA ALA A 66 -81.17 29.86 -3.63
C ALA A 66 -81.17 31.26 -4.26
N SER A 67 -80.92 31.36 -5.57
CA SER A 67 -81.01 32.62 -6.34
C SER A 67 -82.36 33.32 -6.19
N ILE A 68 -83.47 32.57 -6.21
CA ILE A 68 -84.82 33.13 -5.97
C ILE A 68 -84.95 33.71 -4.56
N ARG A 69 -84.33 33.09 -3.55
CA ARG A 69 -84.35 33.61 -2.17
C ARG A 69 -83.48 34.86 -2.03
N SER A 70 -82.27 34.87 -2.59
CA SER A 70 -81.41 36.07 -2.58
C SER A 70 -82.08 37.25 -3.27
N LEU A 71 -82.72 37.01 -4.43
CA LEU A 71 -83.53 38.00 -5.13
C LEU A 71 -84.72 38.50 -4.30
N LEU A 72 -85.44 37.61 -3.64
CA LEU A 72 -86.56 38.00 -2.80
C LEU A 72 -86.12 38.83 -1.60
N ASN A 73 -85.07 38.42 -0.89
CA ASN A 73 -84.54 39.12 0.29
C ASN A 73 -84.08 40.53 -0.07
N PHE A 74 -83.20 40.66 -1.07
CA PHE A 74 -82.66 41.96 -1.49
C PHE A 74 -83.78 42.93 -1.88
N LEU A 75 -84.80 42.48 -2.61
CA LEU A 75 -85.94 43.33 -2.99
C LEU A 75 -86.80 43.75 -1.79
N MET A 76 -86.99 42.89 -0.78
CA MET A 76 -87.70 43.25 0.44
C MET A 76 -86.91 44.25 1.29
N GLU A 77 -85.61 44.03 1.46
CA GLU A 77 -84.71 44.89 2.25
C GLU A 77 -84.53 46.28 1.62
N ASN A 78 -84.49 46.35 0.28
CA ASN A 78 -84.25 47.60 -0.45
C ASN A 78 -85.51 48.40 -0.81
N GLY A 79 -86.70 47.96 -0.36
CA GLY A 79 -87.97 48.70 -0.53
C GLY A 79 -88.64 48.55 -1.90
N TYR A 80 -88.83 47.32 -2.39
CA TYR A 80 -89.51 47.07 -3.67
C TYR A 80 -91.04 47.14 -3.58
N ASP A 81 -91.66 48.08 -4.29
CA ASP A 81 -93.10 48.42 -4.16
C ASP A 81 -94.09 47.38 -4.74
N SER A 82 -93.65 46.45 -5.60
CA SER A 82 -94.56 45.53 -6.30
C SER A 82 -94.69 44.17 -5.59
N ALA A 83 -95.91 43.66 -5.49
CA ALA A 83 -96.22 42.40 -4.81
C ALA A 83 -95.44 41.21 -5.41
N ILE A 84 -94.58 40.60 -4.60
CA ILE A 84 -93.62 39.58 -5.02
C ILE A 84 -93.73 38.31 -4.17
N SER A 85 -93.41 37.15 -4.75
CA SER A 85 -93.38 35.88 -4.02
C SER A 85 -92.45 34.87 -4.70
N PRO A 86 -91.96 33.83 -3.99
CA PRO A 86 -91.17 32.75 -4.60
C PRO A 86 -91.85 32.08 -5.80
N LYS A 87 -93.19 32.03 -5.81
CA LYS A 87 -93.98 31.43 -6.89
C LYS A 87 -93.98 32.28 -8.17
N ILE A 88 -93.96 33.61 -8.02
CA ILE A 88 -93.83 34.56 -9.14
C ILE A 88 -92.39 34.50 -9.67
N LEU A 89 -91.40 34.57 -8.77
CA LEU A 89 -89.97 34.50 -9.13
C LEU A 89 -89.52 33.15 -9.73
N ALA A 90 -90.27 32.06 -9.52
CA ALA A 90 -89.99 30.79 -10.18
C ALA A 90 -90.30 30.81 -11.70
N ARG A 91 -91.24 31.66 -12.14
CA ARG A 91 -91.65 31.86 -13.55
C ARG A 91 -92.25 33.27 -13.73
N PRO A 92 -91.42 34.34 -13.78
CA PRO A 92 -91.93 35.70 -13.86
C PRO A 92 -92.59 35.99 -15.21
N SER A 93 -93.56 36.91 -15.22
CA SER A 93 -94.01 37.51 -16.48
C SER A 93 -92.99 38.53 -16.97
N SER A 94 -93.07 38.93 -18.25
CA SER A 94 -92.24 40.02 -18.79
C SER A 94 -92.44 41.33 -18.02
N LYS A 95 -93.63 41.60 -17.48
CA LYS A 95 -93.87 42.78 -16.65
C LYS A 95 -93.13 42.71 -15.32
N ASP A 96 -93.15 41.56 -14.65
CA ASP A 96 -92.48 41.37 -13.37
C ASP A 96 -90.96 41.46 -13.54
N PHE A 97 -90.41 40.81 -14.57
CA PHE A 97 -88.99 40.90 -14.92
C PHE A 97 -88.58 42.35 -15.22
N ASN A 98 -89.33 43.07 -16.05
CA ASN A 98 -89.00 44.45 -16.39
C ASN A 98 -89.00 45.35 -15.14
N ASN A 99 -90.03 45.23 -14.29
CA ASN A 99 -90.11 45.99 -13.04
C ASN A 99 -88.95 45.68 -12.07
N ILE A 100 -88.60 44.40 -11.90
CA ILE A 100 -87.48 43.96 -11.05
C ILE A 100 -86.16 44.50 -11.58
N VAL A 101 -85.88 44.32 -12.87
CA VAL A 101 -84.61 44.73 -13.49
C VAL A 101 -84.47 46.26 -13.54
N THR A 102 -85.55 47.00 -13.83
CA THR A 102 -85.55 48.47 -13.71
C THR A 102 -85.27 48.92 -12.27
N PHE A 103 -85.86 48.28 -11.25
CA PHE A 103 -85.57 48.61 -9.86
C PHE A 103 -84.10 48.37 -9.48
N LEU A 104 -83.54 47.21 -9.87
CA LEU A 104 -82.14 46.88 -9.56
C LEU A 104 -81.16 47.83 -10.24
N PHE A 105 -81.34 48.13 -11.54
CA PHE A 105 -80.47 49.09 -12.22
C PHE A 105 -80.64 50.53 -11.70
N ARG A 106 -81.82 50.91 -11.20
CA ARG A 106 -82.02 52.23 -10.56
C ARG A 106 -81.34 52.42 -9.20
N LYS A 107 -80.78 51.35 -8.61
CA LYS A 107 -79.85 51.47 -7.49
C LYS A 107 -78.43 51.87 -7.94
N ILE A 108 -78.11 51.76 -9.23
CA ILE A 108 -76.82 52.15 -9.82
C ILE A 108 -76.95 53.47 -10.59
N ASP A 109 -77.94 53.57 -11.48
CA ASP A 109 -78.26 54.77 -12.26
C ASP A 109 -79.73 55.15 -12.01
N PRO A 110 -80.00 56.20 -11.22
CA PRO A 110 -81.36 56.67 -10.94
C PRO A 110 -82.21 56.96 -12.19
N ASN A 111 -81.57 57.26 -13.32
CA ASN A 111 -82.25 57.60 -14.58
C ASN A 111 -82.46 56.39 -15.50
N PHE A 112 -82.10 55.16 -15.09
CA PHE A 112 -82.23 53.97 -15.94
C PHE A 112 -83.66 53.74 -16.44
N ASN A 113 -83.81 53.45 -17.75
CA ASN A 113 -85.09 53.25 -18.43
C ASN A 113 -86.06 54.41 -18.20
N ASP A 114 -85.65 55.61 -18.60
CA ASP A 114 -86.46 56.84 -18.66
C ASP A 114 -87.47 56.83 -19.84
N GLY A 115 -87.36 55.86 -20.75
CA GLY A 115 -88.19 55.68 -21.94
C GLY A 115 -87.54 56.16 -23.24
N THR A 116 -86.27 56.62 -23.20
CA THR A 116 -85.56 57.15 -24.37
C THR A 116 -85.09 56.05 -25.33
N HIS A 117 -84.79 54.83 -24.84
CA HIS A 117 -84.42 53.70 -25.68
C HIS A 117 -85.32 52.46 -25.45
N LYS A 118 -85.00 51.35 -26.13
CA LYS A 118 -85.73 50.10 -25.98
C LYS A 118 -85.22 49.35 -24.76
N PHE A 119 -86.13 48.91 -23.90
CA PHE A 119 -85.81 48.20 -22.66
C PHE A 119 -84.82 47.03 -22.87
N GLU A 120 -85.02 46.19 -23.91
CA GLU A 120 -84.12 45.04 -24.13
C GLU A 120 -82.70 45.46 -24.56
N ASP A 121 -82.57 46.63 -25.19
CA ASP A 121 -81.30 47.18 -25.64
C ASP A 121 -80.58 47.86 -24.48
N GLU A 122 -81.30 48.58 -23.62
CA GLU A 122 -80.77 49.16 -22.37
C GLU A 122 -80.29 48.08 -21.40
N VAL A 123 -81.10 47.05 -21.12
CA VAL A 123 -80.72 45.95 -20.21
C VAL A 123 -79.49 45.21 -20.71
N ALA A 124 -79.43 44.86 -22.01
CA ALA A 124 -78.27 44.20 -22.58
C ALA A 124 -77.01 45.09 -22.58
N SER A 125 -77.17 46.40 -22.76
CA SER A 125 -76.08 47.38 -22.67
C SER A 125 -75.58 47.56 -21.24
N ALA A 126 -76.50 47.68 -20.27
CA ALA A 126 -76.17 47.89 -18.85
C ALA A 126 -75.41 46.70 -18.25
N PHE A 127 -75.88 45.47 -18.46
CA PHE A 127 -75.12 44.27 -18.06
C PHE A 127 -73.73 44.22 -18.69
N LYS A 128 -73.59 44.62 -19.96
CA LYS A 128 -72.29 44.68 -20.65
C LYS A 128 -71.38 45.79 -20.09
N ALA A 129 -71.93 46.95 -19.74
CA ALA A 129 -71.21 48.08 -19.17
C ALA A 129 -70.67 47.75 -17.76
N LEU A 130 -71.46 47.05 -16.94
CA LEU A 130 -71.02 46.50 -15.64
C LEU A 130 -70.06 45.31 -15.76
N GLY A 131 -69.71 44.87 -16.97
CA GLY A 131 -68.74 43.79 -17.18
C GLY A 131 -69.29 42.37 -16.98
N TYR A 132 -70.61 42.16 -17.05
CA TYR A 132 -71.22 40.83 -16.90
C TYR A 132 -70.62 39.82 -17.92
N PRO A 133 -70.04 38.69 -17.48
CA PRO A 133 -69.19 37.86 -18.33
C PRO A 133 -69.92 36.97 -19.34
N PHE A 134 -71.26 36.91 -19.31
CA PHE A 134 -72.06 36.03 -20.17
C PHE A 134 -73.02 36.84 -21.06
N ASN A 135 -73.13 36.45 -22.34
CA ASN A 135 -73.93 37.20 -23.31
C ASN A 135 -75.44 37.04 -23.09
N ILE A 136 -76.12 38.12 -22.72
CA ILE A 136 -77.58 38.20 -22.64
C ILE A 136 -78.14 38.55 -24.03
N SER A 137 -78.79 37.59 -24.69
CA SER A 137 -79.39 37.84 -26.01
C SER A 137 -80.71 38.59 -25.90
N LYS A 138 -80.99 39.49 -26.86
CA LYS A 138 -82.31 40.16 -26.98
C LYS A 138 -83.47 39.16 -27.03
N THR A 139 -83.26 38.00 -27.66
CA THR A 139 -84.24 36.90 -27.70
C THR A 139 -84.55 36.30 -26.33
N SER A 140 -83.59 36.31 -25.39
CA SER A 140 -83.82 35.87 -24.01
C SER A 140 -84.67 36.90 -23.25
N LEU A 141 -84.45 38.20 -23.50
CA LEU A 141 -85.19 39.31 -22.89
C LEU A 141 -86.65 39.40 -23.39
N TYR A 142 -86.95 39.02 -24.63
CA TYR A 142 -88.34 38.86 -25.09
C TYR A 142 -89.04 37.63 -24.50
N ALA A 143 -88.31 36.64 -23.99
CA ALA A 143 -88.82 35.33 -23.55
C ALA A 143 -88.43 34.98 -22.10
N VAL A 144 -88.43 35.97 -21.21
CA VAL A 144 -87.82 35.88 -19.86
C VAL A 144 -88.31 34.74 -18.98
N GLY A 145 -89.60 34.38 -19.07
CA GLY A 145 -90.22 33.34 -18.25
C GLY A 145 -90.16 31.92 -18.82
N SER A 146 -89.45 31.69 -19.93
CA SER A 146 -89.33 30.35 -20.52
C SER A 146 -88.40 29.44 -19.71
N PRO A 147 -88.70 28.13 -19.54
CA PRO A 147 -87.90 27.21 -18.73
C PRO A 147 -86.41 27.10 -19.11
N HIS A 148 -86.04 27.50 -20.33
CA HIS A 148 -84.66 27.41 -20.83
C HIS A 148 -83.91 28.77 -20.80
N THR A 149 -84.60 29.89 -20.63
CA THR A 149 -84.02 31.24 -20.58
C THR A 149 -83.98 31.80 -19.17
N TRP A 150 -85.02 31.53 -18.37
CA TRP A 150 -85.14 32.06 -17.01
C TRP A 150 -83.92 31.75 -16.11
N PRO A 151 -83.34 30.53 -16.10
CA PRO A 151 -82.21 30.26 -15.20
C PRO A 151 -80.97 31.12 -15.48
N GLY A 152 -80.68 31.44 -16.74
CA GLY A 152 -79.56 32.33 -17.10
C GLY A 152 -79.82 33.80 -16.77
N LEU A 153 -81.06 34.26 -16.89
CA LEU A 153 -81.47 35.62 -16.52
C LEU A 153 -81.55 35.81 -15.01
N LEU A 154 -82.06 34.81 -14.27
CA LEU A 154 -82.04 34.77 -12.82
C LEU A 154 -80.61 34.80 -12.28
N ALA A 155 -79.68 34.08 -12.92
CA ALA A 155 -78.27 34.13 -12.55
C ALA A 155 -77.61 35.48 -12.88
N ALA A 156 -78.03 36.17 -13.96
CA ALA A 156 -77.61 37.54 -14.24
C ALA A 156 -78.10 38.52 -13.17
N ILE A 157 -79.37 38.39 -12.77
CA ILE A 157 -79.99 39.17 -11.69
C ILE A 157 -79.31 38.90 -10.34
N THR A 158 -78.99 37.64 -10.04
CA THR A 158 -78.31 37.27 -8.78
C THR A 158 -76.92 37.90 -8.72
N TRP A 159 -76.17 37.86 -9.82
CA TRP A 159 -74.86 38.52 -9.93
C TRP A 159 -74.96 40.05 -9.76
N LEU A 160 -76.02 40.68 -10.30
CA LEU A 160 -76.26 42.12 -10.11
C LEU A 160 -76.55 42.45 -8.64
N ILE A 161 -77.25 41.57 -7.92
CA ILE A 161 -77.51 41.72 -6.48
C ILE A 161 -76.23 41.53 -5.65
N GLU A 162 -75.40 40.53 -5.98
CA GLU A 162 -74.10 40.32 -5.34
C GLU A 162 -73.22 41.58 -5.48
N LEU A 163 -73.21 42.20 -6.67
CA LEU A 163 -72.50 43.46 -6.91
C LEU A 163 -73.07 44.64 -6.12
N LEU A 164 -74.40 44.79 -6.06
CA LEU A 164 -75.07 45.83 -5.27
C LEU A 164 -74.87 45.66 -3.76
N THR A 165 -74.82 44.43 -3.27
CA THR A 165 -74.58 44.13 -1.85
C THR A 165 -73.13 44.45 -1.47
N TYR A 166 -72.17 44.11 -2.33
CA TYR A 166 -70.76 44.47 -2.14
C TYR A 166 -70.55 46.00 -2.06
N ASP A 167 -71.21 46.77 -2.93
CA ASP A 167 -71.12 48.24 -2.92
C ASP A 167 -71.69 48.83 -1.61
N GLN A 168 -72.79 48.28 -1.11
CA GLN A 168 -73.38 48.64 0.19
C GLN A 168 -72.46 48.28 1.37
N GLU A 169 -71.80 47.13 1.35
CA GLU A 169 -70.86 46.70 2.39
C GLU A 169 -69.58 47.57 2.41
N VAL A 170 -69.02 47.92 1.25
CA VAL A 170 -67.85 48.80 1.16
C VAL A 170 -68.17 50.21 1.64
N ALA A 171 -69.36 50.75 1.32
CA ALA A 171 -69.77 52.08 1.77
C ALA A 171 -70.05 52.17 3.28
N LEU A 172 -70.25 51.03 3.96
CA LEU A 172 -70.49 50.93 5.40
C LEU A 172 -69.25 50.47 6.20
N ALA A 173 -68.16 50.11 5.53
CA ALA A 173 -66.92 49.75 6.20
C ALA A 173 -66.41 50.96 7.00
N PRO A 174 -66.02 50.80 8.28
CA PRO A 174 -65.37 51.87 9.00
C PRO A 174 -64.07 52.24 8.28
N ASN A 175 -63.78 53.54 8.16
CA ASN A 175 -62.43 53.97 7.83
C ASN A 175 -61.54 53.50 9.00
N ASP A 176 -60.61 52.60 8.72
CA ASP A 176 -59.68 52.09 9.74
C ASP A 176 -59.04 53.27 10.49
N GLU A 177 -59.16 53.25 11.82
CA GLU A 177 -58.44 54.16 12.70
C GLU A 177 -56.97 53.74 12.66
N GLU A 178 -56.16 54.47 11.89
CA GLU A 178 -54.77 54.08 11.57
C GLU A 178 -53.87 54.19 12.82
N GLU A 179 -53.69 53.05 13.51
CA GLU A 179 -52.78 52.90 14.65
C GLU A 179 -51.31 53.19 14.25
N GLY A 180 -50.75 54.28 14.80
CA GLY A 180 -49.32 54.47 14.97
C GLY A 180 -48.49 54.92 13.75
N PHE A 181 -47.59 55.87 13.99
CA PHE A 181 -46.61 56.35 12.99
C PHE A 181 -45.36 55.46 12.96
N GLU A 182 -45.53 54.20 12.56
CA GLU A 182 -44.41 53.24 12.41
C GLU A 182 -43.41 53.63 11.29
N ASP A 183 -43.81 54.50 10.35
CA ASP A 183 -43.01 54.90 9.19
C ASP A 183 -43.34 56.35 8.75
N MET A 184 -42.34 57.04 8.20
CA MET A 184 -42.48 58.37 7.61
C MET A 184 -43.47 58.37 6.44
N ASP A 185 -43.50 57.32 5.62
CA ASP A 185 -44.44 57.22 4.50
C ASP A 185 -45.90 57.14 4.99
N LYS A 186 -46.16 56.50 6.15
CA LYS A 186 -47.47 56.51 6.81
C LYS A 186 -47.82 57.90 7.36
N LEU A 187 -46.87 58.56 8.04
CA LEU A 187 -47.07 59.91 8.58
C LEU A 187 -47.43 60.92 7.46
N VAL A 188 -46.74 60.85 6.32
CA VAL A 188 -47.06 61.64 5.13
C VAL A 188 -48.45 61.28 4.60
N ALA A 189 -48.78 60.01 4.41
CA ALA A 189 -50.08 59.58 3.90
C ALA A 189 -51.27 60.06 4.76
N VAL A 190 -51.17 59.98 6.09
CA VAL A 190 -52.22 60.47 7.00
C VAL A 190 -52.31 62.01 6.99
N SER A 191 -51.17 62.70 6.88
CA SER A 191 -51.13 64.17 6.79
C SER A 191 -51.74 64.67 5.49
N ASP A 192 -51.42 64.02 4.37
CA ASP A 192 -52.03 64.26 3.06
C ASP A 192 -53.54 63.98 3.09
N LYS A 193 -53.98 62.86 3.69
CA LYS A 193 -55.40 62.51 3.86
C LYS A 193 -56.17 63.59 4.63
N ALA A 194 -55.60 64.11 5.72
CA ALA A 194 -56.18 65.23 6.48
C ALA A 194 -56.22 66.53 5.64
N PHE A 195 -55.14 66.86 4.94
CA PHE A 195 -55.06 68.05 4.09
C PHE A 195 -56.02 68.00 2.89
N PHE A 196 -56.18 66.84 2.22
CA PHE A 196 -57.14 66.66 1.14
C PHE A 196 -58.59 66.69 1.64
N GLY A 197 -58.86 66.20 2.86
CA GLY A 197 -60.16 66.36 3.52
C GLY A 197 -60.52 67.83 3.72
N TYR A 198 -59.60 68.59 4.35
CA TYR A 198 -59.72 70.06 4.45
C TYR A 198 -59.94 70.72 3.09
N LEU A 199 -59.11 70.39 2.09
CA LEU A 199 -59.16 71.01 0.77
C LEU A 199 -60.50 70.78 0.06
N ALA A 200 -61.13 69.60 0.23
CA ALA A 200 -62.44 69.30 -0.33
C ALA A 200 -63.55 70.17 0.29
N GLU A 201 -63.56 70.33 1.62
CA GLU A 201 -64.53 71.18 2.32
C GLU A 201 -64.26 72.68 2.10
N ALA A 202 -63.00 73.11 2.14
CA ALA A 202 -62.59 74.50 1.94
C ALA A 202 -62.89 74.96 0.51
N TYR A 203 -62.64 74.12 -0.50
CA TYR A 203 -63.00 74.42 -1.88
C TYR A 203 -64.53 74.46 -2.09
N THR A 204 -65.28 73.60 -1.40
CA THR A 204 -66.75 73.66 -1.41
C THR A 204 -67.24 74.99 -0.80
N SER A 205 -66.69 75.38 0.35
CA SER A 205 -67.01 76.63 1.07
C SER A 205 -66.69 77.87 0.21
N PHE A 206 -65.54 77.86 -0.47
CA PHE A 206 -65.14 78.88 -1.45
C PHE A 206 -66.13 78.98 -2.63
N LEU A 207 -66.57 77.85 -3.19
CA LEU A 207 -67.56 77.85 -4.29
C LEU A 207 -68.95 78.35 -3.85
N SER A 208 -69.31 78.22 -2.57
CA SER A 208 -70.52 78.84 -2.00
C SER A 208 -70.33 80.30 -1.56
N GLY A 209 -69.09 80.79 -1.47
CA GLY A 209 -68.78 82.13 -0.93
C GLY A 209 -68.95 82.25 0.58
N ASP A 210 -68.69 81.17 1.32
CA ASP A 210 -68.78 81.11 2.79
C ASP A 210 -67.37 81.28 3.40
N ASP A 211 -66.93 82.53 3.50
CA ASP A 211 -65.61 82.90 4.02
C ASP A 211 -65.47 82.59 5.53
N ASP A 212 -66.58 82.64 6.30
CA ASP A 212 -66.59 82.33 7.73
C ASP A 212 -66.34 80.82 7.97
N ARG A 213 -66.97 79.93 7.18
CA ARG A 213 -66.68 78.49 7.23
C ARG A 213 -65.25 78.17 6.75
N TYR A 214 -64.75 78.89 5.75
CA TYR A 214 -63.36 78.72 5.28
C TYR A 214 -62.35 79.02 6.39
N ALA A 215 -62.51 80.13 7.12
CA ALA A 215 -61.61 80.48 8.23
C ALA A 215 -61.64 79.43 9.36
N GLN A 216 -62.82 78.92 9.72
CA GLN A 216 -62.96 77.85 10.71
C GLN A 216 -62.27 76.55 10.27
N LEU A 217 -62.37 76.19 8.98
CA LEU A 217 -61.70 75.02 8.42
C LEU A 217 -60.17 75.13 8.49
N GLU A 218 -59.61 76.33 8.31
CA GLU A 218 -58.17 76.59 8.41
C GLU A 218 -57.68 76.47 9.87
N GLU A 219 -58.43 77.03 10.83
CA GLU A 219 -58.15 76.90 12.27
C GLU A 219 -58.25 75.44 12.74
N GLU A 220 -59.32 74.72 12.35
CA GLU A 220 -59.48 73.27 12.59
C GLU A 220 -58.32 72.44 12.03
N LEU A 221 -57.74 72.83 10.89
CA LEU A 221 -56.59 72.13 10.29
C LEU A 221 -55.32 72.37 11.10
N ILE A 222 -55.08 73.62 11.51
CA ILE A 222 -53.91 74.00 12.33
C ILE A 222 -53.94 73.24 13.66
N GLU A 223 -55.07 73.25 14.39
CA GLU A 223 -55.21 72.51 15.65
C GLU A 223 -54.91 71.00 15.49
N LYS A 224 -55.42 70.37 14.41
CA LYS A 224 -55.17 68.95 14.10
C LYS A 224 -53.70 68.65 13.81
N PHE A 225 -52.98 69.57 13.16
CA PHE A 225 -51.55 69.41 12.90
C PHE A 225 -50.69 69.73 14.13
N GLU A 226 -51.05 70.71 14.95
CA GLU A 226 -50.34 71.05 16.18
C GLU A 226 -50.44 69.91 17.22
N ALA A 227 -51.64 69.39 17.49
CA ALA A 227 -51.83 68.26 18.41
C ALA A 227 -51.03 67.02 17.98
N LYS A 228 -50.93 66.79 16.67
CA LYS A 228 -50.19 65.67 16.08
C LYS A 228 -48.66 65.89 16.10
N ASN A 229 -48.21 67.12 15.94
CA ASN A 229 -46.79 67.46 16.12
C ASN A 229 -46.38 67.26 17.59
N GLU A 230 -47.24 67.62 18.55
CA GLU A 230 -47.01 67.40 19.98
C GLU A 230 -46.87 65.90 20.31
N GLU A 231 -47.74 65.05 19.75
CA GLU A 231 -47.64 63.58 19.86
C GLU A 231 -46.30 63.06 19.32
N VAL A 232 -45.88 63.52 18.14
CA VAL A 232 -44.60 63.14 17.52
C VAL A 232 -43.40 63.65 18.33
N GLU A 233 -43.48 64.84 18.92
CA GLU A 233 -42.41 65.40 19.77
C GLU A 233 -42.25 64.61 21.07
N GLN A 234 -43.36 64.24 21.72
CA GLN A 234 -43.35 63.37 22.91
C GLN A 234 -42.76 61.99 22.61
N GLU A 235 -43.10 61.38 21.47
CA GLU A 235 -42.53 60.09 21.05
C GLU A 235 -41.04 60.21 20.70
N CYS A 236 -40.62 61.31 20.07
CA CYS A 236 -39.20 61.60 19.83
C CYS A 236 -38.40 61.73 21.14
N GLU A 237 -38.93 62.43 22.14
CA GLU A 237 -38.30 62.56 23.46
C GLU A 237 -38.22 61.19 24.18
N ARG A 238 -39.30 60.40 24.13
CA ARG A 238 -39.34 59.04 24.68
C ARG A 238 -38.26 58.15 24.07
N ILE A 239 -38.13 58.15 22.74
CA ILE A 239 -37.11 57.39 22.01
C ILE A 239 -35.70 57.90 22.34
N ALA A 240 -35.50 59.22 22.50
CA ALA A 240 -34.22 59.78 22.87
C ALA A 240 -33.76 59.29 24.26
N VAL A 241 -34.64 59.31 25.26
CA VAL A 241 -34.37 58.78 26.61
C VAL A 241 -34.07 57.28 26.58
N GLU A 242 -34.85 56.49 25.83
CA GLU A 242 -34.62 55.05 25.67
C GLU A 242 -33.26 54.75 25.01
N ASN A 243 -32.85 55.57 24.03
CA ASN A 243 -31.56 55.45 23.37
C ASN A 243 -30.39 55.81 24.32
N ASP A 244 -30.51 56.88 25.10
CA ASP A 244 -29.50 57.26 26.10
C ASP A 244 -29.33 56.17 27.18
N ASP A 245 -30.43 55.57 27.65
CA ASP A 245 -30.40 54.42 28.56
C ASP A 245 -29.72 53.19 27.92
N ILE A 246 -30.00 52.90 26.65
CA ILE A 246 -29.35 51.80 25.92
C ILE A 246 -27.84 52.07 25.76
N VAL A 247 -27.44 53.30 25.41
CA VAL A 247 -26.02 53.68 25.28
C VAL A 247 -25.31 53.58 26.63
N GLY A 248 -25.90 54.08 27.72
CA GLY A 248 -25.36 53.94 29.07
C GLY A 248 -25.22 52.49 29.50
N ASN A 249 -26.18 51.62 29.15
CA ASN A 249 -26.09 50.18 29.38
C ASN A 249 -24.96 49.53 28.54
N MET A 250 -24.75 49.96 27.29
CA MET A 250 -23.63 49.50 26.47
C MET A 250 -22.27 49.92 27.03
N GLU A 251 -22.13 51.15 27.54
CA GLU A 251 -20.91 51.63 28.18
C GLU A 251 -20.60 50.84 29.46
N ASN A 252 -21.60 50.61 30.31
CA ASN A 252 -21.46 49.78 31.51
C ASN A 252 -21.06 48.35 31.16
N LEU A 253 -21.70 47.72 30.16
CA LEU A 253 -21.33 46.39 29.67
C LEU A 253 -19.89 46.37 29.14
N SER A 254 -19.48 47.37 28.37
CA SER A 254 -18.11 47.52 27.87
C SER A 254 -17.09 47.63 29.01
N GLN A 255 -17.38 48.40 30.07
CA GLN A 255 -16.53 48.47 31.26
C GLN A 255 -16.42 47.11 31.97
N THR A 256 -17.52 46.36 32.13
CA THR A 256 -17.47 45.00 32.71
C THR A 256 -16.72 44.01 31.82
N ALA A 257 -16.83 44.13 30.49
CA ALA A 257 -16.08 43.32 29.53
C ALA A 257 -14.57 43.60 29.59
N ASN A 258 -14.15 44.84 29.85
CA ASN A 258 -12.74 45.19 30.06
C ASN A 258 -12.18 44.61 31.37
N ALA A 259 -13.03 44.36 32.39
CA ALA A 259 -12.63 43.68 33.62
C ALA A 259 -12.64 42.14 33.51
N LEU A 260 -13.28 41.57 32.47
CA LEU A 260 -13.39 40.13 32.28
C LEU A 260 -12.02 39.42 32.18
N PRO A 261 -11.01 39.89 31.42
CA PRO A 261 -9.70 39.22 31.35
C PRO A 261 -8.95 39.20 32.68
N GLU A 262 -9.13 40.22 33.53
CA GLU A 262 -8.53 40.23 34.88
C GLU A 262 -9.22 39.23 35.81
N LEU A 263 -10.54 39.07 35.69
CA LEU A 263 -11.33 38.09 36.44
C LEU A 263 -11.06 36.65 35.96
N GLU A 264 -10.96 36.42 34.65
CA GLU A 264 -10.58 35.14 34.05
C GLU A 264 -9.18 34.72 34.49
N LYS A 265 -8.20 35.63 34.43
CA LYS A 265 -6.85 35.37 34.95
C LYS A 265 -6.87 35.07 36.45
N ARG A 266 -7.64 35.82 37.24
CA ARG A 266 -7.79 35.56 38.68
C ARG A 266 -8.45 34.20 38.95
N GLN A 267 -9.39 33.78 38.12
CA GLN A 267 -9.98 32.43 38.18
C GLN A 267 -8.94 31.35 37.84
N GLU A 268 -8.11 31.56 36.82
CA GLU A 268 -7.02 30.66 36.46
C GLU A 268 -6.01 30.52 37.61
N ASP A 269 -5.51 31.64 38.14
CA ASP A 269 -4.59 31.69 39.28
C ASP A 269 -5.15 30.93 40.50
N LEU A 270 -6.41 31.22 40.88
CA LEU A 270 -7.09 30.54 42.00
C LEU A 270 -7.36 29.05 41.74
N SER A 271 -7.64 28.65 40.49
CA SER A 271 -7.84 27.24 40.14
C SER A 271 -6.53 26.45 40.21
N SER A 272 -5.42 27.06 39.76
CA SER A 272 -4.08 26.51 39.89
C SER A 272 -3.68 26.37 41.36
N ASP A 273 -3.98 27.37 42.19
CA ASP A 273 -3.72 27.29 43.63
C ASP A 273 -4.59 26.23 44.33
N LEU A 274 -5.87 26.08 43.97
CA LEU A 274 -6.72 24.98 44.46
C LEU A 274 -6.14 23.61 44.10
N GLU A 275 -5.63 23.42 42.89
CA GLU A 275 -5.00 22.16 42.49
C GLU A 275 -3.72 21.89 43.31
N LYS A 276 -2.85 22.90 43.50
CA LYS A 276 -1.68 22.80 44.39
C LYS A 276 -2.08 22.46 45.83
N PHE A 277 -3.15 23.06 46.35
CA PHE A 277 -3.65 22.75 47.69
C PHE A 277 -4.20 21.34 47.80
N HIS A 278 -4.93 20.83 46.79
CA HIS A 278 -5.36 19.43 46.77
C HIS A 278 -4.17 18.45 46.75
N GLN A 279 -3.17 18.69 45.90
CA GLN A 279 -1.95 17.89 45.84
C GLN A 279 -1.18 17.92 47.18
N LEU A 280 -1.10 19.08 47.83
CA LEU A 280 -0.49 19.22 49.16
C LEU A 280 -1.29 18.49 50.24
N ILE A 281 -2.63 18.54 50.21
CA ILE A 281 -3.49 17.81 51.14
C ILE A 281 -3.33 16.30 50.96
N GLU A 282 -3.25 15.80 49.73
CA GLU A 282 -2.99 14.39 49.41
C GLU A 282 -1.62 13.95 49.98
N GLN A 283 -0.54 14.70 49.68
CA GLN A 283 0.80 14.42 50.23
C GLN A 283 0.83 14.45 51.76
N LEU A 284 0.12 15.38 52.39
CA LEU A 284 0.03 15.47 53.85
C LEU A 284 -0.78 14.32 54.46
N ASN A 285 -1.83 13.85 53.79
CA ASN A 285 -2.60 12.68 54.20
C ASN A 285 -1.79 11.38 54.07
N ASP A 286 -1.05 11.20 52.97
CA ASP A 286 -0.14 10.06 52.79
C ASP A 286 0.97 10.06 53.84
N HIS A 287 1.59 11.21 54.09
CA HIS A 287 2.62 11.36 55.12
C HIS A 287 2.05 11.10 56.53
N LYS A 288 0.83 11.58 56.81
CA LYS A 288 0.11 11.28 58.06
C LYS A 288 -0.14 9.78 58.21
N ALA A 289 -0.68 9.11 57.19
CA ALA A 289 -0.94 7.67 57.23
C ALA A 289 0.35 6.85 57.41
N ALA A 290 1.45 7.26 56.77
CA ALA A 290 2.77 6.67 56.96
C ALA A 290 3.31 6.87 58.40
N LEU A 291 3.08 8.04 59.00
CA LEU A 291 3.42 8.31 60.40
C LEU A 291 2.53 7.51 61.36
N GLU A 292 1.22 7.42 61.13
CA GLU A 292 0.29 6.63 61.96
C GLU A 292 0.69 5.15 61.96
N LYS A 293 0.97 4.56 60.79
CA LYS A 293 1.50 3.19 60.68
C LYS A 293 2.85 3.01 61.40
N LYS A 294 3.71 4.03 61.38
CA LYS A 294 5.00 4.01 62.08
C LYS A 294 4.82 4.11 63.61
N VAL A 295 3.85 4.90 64.08
CA VAL A 295 3.46 4.96 65.49
C VAL A 295 2.89 3.61 65.95
N GLU A 296 1.96 3.03 65.19
CA GLU A 296 1.38 1.70 65.48
C GLU A 296 2.46 0.61 65.56
N SER A 297 3.38 0.57 64.58
CA SER A 297 4.50 -0.36 64.60
C SER A 297 5.42 -0.17 65.82
N ARG A 298 5.66 1.08 66.24
CA ARG A 298 6.50 1.39 67.42
C ARG A 298 5.78 1.15 68.74
N SER A 299 4.47 1.33 68.82
CA SER A 299 3.70 0.97 70.01
C SER A 299 3.66 -0.54 70.20
N ALA A 300 3.42 -1.32 69.14
CA ALA A 300 3.46 -2.78 69.21
C ALA A 300 4.86 -3.32 69.59
N GLU A 301 5.93 -2.69 69.11
CA GLU A 301 7.30 -3.00 69.53
C GLU A 301 7.56 -2.62 71.00
N LEU A 302 7.05 -1.47 71.45
CA LEU A 302 7.15 -1.04 72.86
C LEU A 302 6.40 -1.98 73.80
N ASP A 303 5.16 -2.36 73.46
CA ASP A 303 4.35 -3.31 74.23
C ASP A 303 5.05 -4.68 74.33
N ARG A 304 5.62 -5.17 73.22
CA ARG A 304 6.43 -6.39 73.21
C ARG A 304 7.66 -6.25 74.11
N ASN A 305 8.43 -5.17 73.96
CA ASN A 305 9.61 -4.91 74.79
C ASN A 305 9.25 -4.78 76.27
N GLN A 306 8.06 -4.25 76.60
CA GLN A 306 7.56 -4.14 77.97
C GLN A 306 7.19 -5.52 78.55
N VAL A 307 6.59 -6.40 77.75
CA VAL A 307 6.36 -7.81 78.11
C VAL A 307 7.69 -8.54 78.33
N ASP A 308 8.61 -8.45 77.37
CA ASP A 308 9.94 -9.09 77.46
C ASP A 308 10.73 -8.58 78.68
N LEU A 309 10.69 -7.27 78.96
CA LEU A 309 11.31 -6.65 80.14
C LEU A 309 10.65 -7.11 81.45
N SER A 310 9.33 -7.31 81.47
CA SER A 310 8.64 -7.85 82.65
C SER A 310 9.06 -9.30 82.93
N ALA A 311 9.13 -10.15 81.90
CA ALA A 311 9.60 -11.53 82.02
C ALA A 311 11.07 -11.61 82.42
N ILE A 312 11.94 -10.74 81.89
CA ILE A 312 13.34 -10.64 82.31
C ILE A 312 13.45 -10.20 83.77
N ASN A 313 12.64 -9.23 84.23
CA ASN A 313 12.66 -8.81 85.63
C ASN A 313 12.17 -9.91 86.58
N GLU A 314 11.14 -10.66 86.20
CA GLU A 314 10.69 -11.85 86.94
C GLU A 314 11.81 -12.91 87.00
N ARG A 315 12.45 -13.22 85.86
CA ARG A 315 13.62 -14.11 85.78
C ARG A 315 14.79 -13.62 86.65
N VAL A 316 15.04 -12.32 86.71
CA VAL A 316 16.07 -11.70 87.56
C VAL A 316 15.68 -11.81 89.05
N ALA A 317 14.41 -11.70 89.40
CA ALA A 317 13.93 -11.92 90.76
C ALA A 317 14.06 -13.40 91.17
N GLU A 318 13.68 -14.35 90.29
CA GLU A 318 13.93 -15.78 90.48
C GLU A 318 15.40 -16.08 90.69
N LEU A 319 16.29 -15.57 89.81
CA LEU A 319 17.73 -15.78 89.89
C LEU A 319 18.33 -15.14 91.15
N LYS A 320 17.87 -13.95 91.57
CA LYS A 320 18.29 -13.33 92.83
C LYS A 320 17.87 -14.15 94.04
N ASN A 321 16.66 -14.70 94.04
CA ASN A 321 16.19 -15.60 95.10
C ASN A 321 16.99 -16.91 95.12
N ALA A 322 17.31 -17.47 93.94
CA ALA A 322 18.15 -18.66 93.82
C ALA A 322 19.59 -18.41 94.31
N VAL A 323 20.20 -17.26 93.95
CA VAL A 323 21.54 -16.86 94.42
C VAL A 323 21.54 -16.54 95.92
N ALA A 324 20.48 -15.93 96.45
CA ALA A 324 20.33 -15.72 97.90
C ALA A 324 20.16 -17.03 98.70
N GLY A 325 19.77 -18.12 98.02
CA GLY A 325 19.73 -19.48 98.56
C GLY A 325 20.95 -20.35 98.20
N GLN A 326 22.01 -19.78 97.64
CA GLN A 326 23.27 -20.49 97.32
C GLN A 326 24.36 -20.12 98.33
N ASP A 327 24.99 -21.12 98.94
CA ASP A 327 26.05 -20.97 99.95
C ASP A 327 27.43 -20.56 99.37
N LEU A 328 27.51 -20.00 98.15
CA LEU A 328 28.77 -19.59 97.50
C LEU A 328 28.89 -18.06 97.35
N SER A 329 30.04 -17.53 97.72
CA SER A 329 30.31 -16.09 97.75
C SER A 329 30.64 -15.52 96.37
N ALA A 330 30.48 -14.20 96.19
CA ALA A 330 30.99 -13.45 95.03
C ALA A 330 32.54 -13.49 94.90
N GLU A 331 33.24 -14.01 95.91
CA GLU A 331 34.66 -14.35 95.86
C GLU A 331 34.90 -15.75 95.28
N ASP A 332 34.07 -16.74 95.63
CA ASP A 332 34.08 -18.06 95.00
C ASP A 332 33.74 -17.99 93.51
N VAL A 333 32.76 -17.17 93.13
CA VAL A 333 32.43 -16.93 91.72
C VAL A 333 33.61 -16.32 90.95
N ARG A 334 34.39 -15.42 91.57
CA ARG A 334 35.61 -14.87 90.95
C ARG A 334 36.74 -15.90 90.87
N ARG A 335 36.90 -16.77 91.86
CA ARG A 335 37.83 -17.91 91.79
C ARG A 335 37.43 -18.88 90.69
N MET A 336 36.15 -19.23 90.59
CA MET A 336 35.59 -20.06 89.53
C MET A 336 35.71 -19.42 88.15
N GLN A 337 35.56 -18.10 88.01
CA GLN A 337 35.79 -17.38 86.75
C GLN A 337 37.27 -17.38 86.37
N GLY A 338 38.20 -17.24 87.32
CA GLY A 338 39.64 -17.35 87.07
C GLY A 338 40.05 -18.78 86.68
N GLU A 339 39.51 -19.80 87.37
CA GLU A 339 39.69 -21.20 87.00
C GLU A 339 39.06 -21.50 85.63
N ARG A 340 37.86 -20.98 85.33
CA ARG A 340 37.20 -21.14 84.03
C ARG A 340 37.99 -20.46 82.91
N ALA A 341 38.48 -19.24 83.09
CA ALA A 341 39.32 -18.57 82.10
C ALA A 341 40.64 -19.33 81.86
N ARG A 342 41.26 -19.89 82.91
CA ARG A 342 42.45 -20.76 82.77
C ARG A 342 42.15 -22.07 82.03
N VAL A 343 40.96 -22.64 82.25
CA VAL A 343 40.50 -23.85 81.56
C VAL A 343 40.07 -23.54 80.12
N GLU A 344 39.47 -22.38 79.84
CA GLU A 344 39.13 -21.89 78.50
C GLU A 344 40.41 -21.61 77.70
N GLU A 345 41.40 -20.90 78.24
CA GLU A 345 42.71 -20.70 77.59
C GLU A 345 43.46 -22.03 77.40
N GLY A 346 43.36 -22.96 78.37
CA GLY A 346 43.91 -24.31 78.25
C GLY A 346 43.21 -25.14 77.17
N LEU A 347 41.88 -25.00 77.04
CA LEU A 347 41.06 -25.67 76.04
C LEU A 347 41.29 -25.08 74.65
N GLU A 348 41.40 -23.76 74.52
CA GLU A 348 41.70 -23.09 73.25
C GLU A 348 43.10 -23.45 72.75
N LYS A 349 44.10 -23.50 73.64
CA LYS A 349 45.42 -24.07 73.33
C LYS A 349 45.33 -25.55 72.95
N ALA A 350 44.55 -26.36 73.67
CA ALA A 350 44.37 -27.77 73.36
C ALA A 350 43.68 -27.99 72.00
N ILE A 351 42.68 -27.16 71.66
CA ILE A 351 42.00 -27.15 70.36
C ILE A 351 42.99 -26.73 69.27
N ALA A 352 43.75 -25.65 69.46
CA ALA A 352 44.77 -25.23 68.50
C ALA A 352 45.84 -26.31 68.28
N THR A 353 46.30 -27.00 69.33
CA THR A 353 47.22 -28.15 69.17
C THR A 353 46.55 -29.35 68.51
N LYS A 354 45.25 -29.59 68.77
CA LYS A 354 44.49 -30.66 68.11
C LYS A 354 44.30 -30.35 66.62
N GLU A 355 43.96 -29.12 66.26
CA GLU A 355 43.80 -28.69 64.87
C GLU A 355 45.14 -28.72 64.12
N GLN A 356 46.22 -28.28 64.76
CA GLN A 356 47.57 -28.42 64.21
C GLN A 356 47.92 -29.91 64.01
N HIS A 357 47.77 -30.76 65.02
CA HIS A 357 48.04 -32.21 64.87
C HIS A 357 47.10 -32.91 63.90
N SER A 358 45.84 -32.48 63.77
CA SER A 358 44.90 -33.01 62.77
C SER A 358 45.29 -32.58 61.35
N LYS A 359 45.90 -31.40 61.21
CA LYS A 359 46.48 -30.95 59.94
C LYS A 359 47.77 -31.69 59.62
N ASP A 360 48.68 -31.81 60.60
CA ASP A 360 49.93 -32.59 60.48
C ASP A 360 49.61 -34.05 60.09
N LEU A 361 48.58 -34.64 60.70
CA LEU A 361 48.08 -35.97 60.36
C LEU A 361 47.51 -36.01 58.93
N TRP A 362 46.68 -35.05 58.52
CA TRP A 362 46.12 -35.01 57.16
C TRP A 362 47.21 -34.81 56.08
N ASP A 363 48.19 -33.94 56.34
CA ASP A 363 49.35 -33.74 55.46
C ASP A 363 50.18 -35.04 55.37
N ALA A 364 50.40 -35.74 56.49
CA ALA A 364 51.12 -37.03 56.53
C ALA A 364 50.35 -38.19 55.88
N GLU A 365 49.04 -38.32 56.11
CA GLU A 365 48.15 -39.29 55.46
C GLU A 365 48.11 -39.05 53.94
N THR A 366 48.07 -37.79 53.51
CA THR A 366 48.09 -37.42 52.09
C THR A 366 49.41 -37.81 51.44
N GLU A 367 50.54 -37.58 52.11
CA GLU A 367 51.86 -37.98 51.59
C GLU A 367 52.05 -39.51 51.60
N LEU A 368 51.62 -40.20 52.67
CA LEU A 368 51.63 -41.66 52.74
C LEU A 368 50.81 -42.28 51.60
N ASN A 369 49.62 -41.74 51.30
CA ASN A 369 48.80 -42.21 50.20
C ASN A 369 49.48 -42.04 48.83
N LYS A 370 50.11 -40.88 48.55
CA LYS A 370 50.90 -40.69 47.32
C LYS A 370 52.01 -41.74 47.19
N VAL A 371 52.79 -41.95 48.25
CA VAL A 371 53.90 -42.92 48.24
C VAL A 371 53.38 -44.36 48.09
N CYS A 372 52.23 -44.70 48.67
CA CYS A 372 51.57 -45.98 48.46
C CYS A 372 51.06 -46.15 47.02
N ASP A 373 50.49 -45.11 46.41
CA ASP A 373 49.99 -45.14 45.03
C ASP A 373 51.16 -45.26 44.02
N GLU A 374 52.29 -44.58 44.28
CA GLU A 374 53.54 -44.76 43.52
C GLU A 374 54.09 -46.18 43.66
N LEU A 375 54.03 -46.76 44.87
CA LEU A 375 54.47 -48.13 45.14
C LEU A 375 53.54 -49.17 44.47
N GLU A 376 52.22 -48.94 44.47
CA GLU A 376 51.25 -49.77 43.74
C GLU A 376 51.43 -49.68 42.23
N ALA A 377 51.68 -48.48 41.69
CA ALA A 377 52.01 -48.30 40.28
C ALA A 377 53.30 -49.05 39.91
N ALA A 378 54.35 -48.94 40.72
CA ALA A 378 55.60 -49.67 40.53
C ALA A 378 55.42 -51.20 40.62
N ALA A 379 54.63 -51.68 41.60
CA ALA A 379 54.28 -53.09 41.75
C ALA A 379 53.44 -53.61 40.58
N SER A 380 52.52 -52.81 40.05
CA SER A 380 51.71 -53.13 38.87
C SER A 380 52.57 -53.26 37.61
N VAL A 381 53.47 -52.29 37.36
CA VAL A 381 54.45 -52.35 36.25
C VAL A 381 55.37 -53.56 36.38
N PHE A 382 55.82 -53.89 37.61
CA PHE A 382 56.60 -55.08 37.86
C PHE A 382 55.81 -56.37 37.57
N ASN A 383 54.59 -56.49 38.10
CA ASN A 383 53.72 -57.65 37.90
C ASN A 383 53.36 -57.87 36.41
N SER A 384 53.10 -56.80 35.64
CA SER A 384 52.86 -56.90 34.19
C SER A 384 54.07 -57.50 33.47
N LYS A 385 55.26 -56.89 33.68
CA LYS A 385 56.51 -57.36 33.07
C LYS A 385 56.90 -58.77 33.52
N ALA A 386 56.63 -59.13 34.78
CA ALA A 386 56.84 -60.48 35.30
C ALA A 386 55.86 -61.49 34.70
N THR A 387 54.63 -61.07 34.35
CA THR A 387 53.67 -61.91 33.62
C THR A 387 54.11 -62.13 32.17
N GLU A 388 54.53 -61.06 31.47
CA GLU A 388 55.09 -61.12 30.11
C GLU A 388 56.34 -62.03 30.04
N LEU A 389 57.22 -61.97 31.04
CA LEU A 389 58.42 -62.80 31.17
C LEU A 389 58.14 -64.24 31.66
N GLN A 390 56.89 -64.65 31.85
CA GLN A 390 56.49 -65.96 32.36
C GLN A 390 57.16 -66.32 33.71
N LEU A 391 57.15 -65.34 34.63
CA LEU A 391 57.57 -65.47 36.05
C LEU A 391 56.37 -65.56 37.02
N ILE A 392 55.16 -65.22 36.55
CA ILE A 392 53.89 -65.31 37.27
C ILE A 392 52.91 -66.11 36.38
N PRO A 393 52.14 -67.09 36.90
CA PRO A 393 52.06 -67.58 38.28
C PRO A 393 53.33 -68.29 38.79
N GLU A 394 53.33 -68.73 40.05
CA GLU A 394 54.44 -69.47 40.72
C GLU A 394 54.82 -70.79 40.02
N THR A 395 54.02 -71.25 39.06
CA THR A 395 54.27 -72.43 38.20
C THR A 395 54.80 -72.07 36.81
N ALA A 396 55.08 -70.81 36.52
CA ALA A 396 55.45 -70.35 35.19
C ALA A 396 56.90 -70.73 34.82
N LYS A 397 57.17 -70.84 33.51
CA LYS A 397 58.38 -71.47 32.95
C LYS A 397 59.72 -70.96 33.50
N HIS A 398 59.78 -69.68 33.88
CA HIS A 398 61.00 -69.03 34.38
C HIS A 398 60.95 -68.71 35.88
N SER A 399 59.85 -69.02 36.57
CA SER A 399 59.62 -68.69 37.99
C SER A 399 60.48 -69.49 38.98
N GLN A 400 61.04 -70.64 38.58
CA GLN A 400 61.80 -71.54 39.47
C GLN A 400 61.07 -71.92 40.79
N GLY A 401 59.73 -71.84 40.84
CA GLY A 401 58.94 -72.09 42.04
C GLY A 401 58.95 -70.97 43.08
N LYS A 402 59.44 -69.76 42.74
CA LYS A 402 59.43 -68.59 43.63
C LYS A 402 58.24 -67.66 43.37
N LYS A 403 57.86 -66.91 44.40
CA LYS A 403 56.74 -65.96 44.36
C LYS A 403 57.19 -64.59 43.86
N PHE A 404 56.76 -64.23 42.65
CA PHE A 404 57.03 -62.92 42.04
C PHE A 404 55.86 -61.93 42.11
N LYS A 405 54.65 -62.37 42.46
CA LYS A 405 53.48 -61.47 42.50
C LYS A 405 53.55 -60.57 43.74
N ILE A 406 53.91 -59.31 43.54
CA ILE A 406 53.88 -58.26 44.56
C ILE A 406 52.43 -57.84 44.79
N VAL A 407 52.01 -57.73 46.04
CA VAL A 407 50.73 -57.13 46.44
C VAL A 407 51.02 -56.15 47.57
N VAL A 408 50.81 -54.86 47.33
CA VAL A 408 51.01 -53.83 48.34
C VAL A 408 49.83 -53.86 49.30
N ASN A 409 50.09 -53.86 50.61
CA ASN A 409 49.06 -53.69 51.63
C ASN A 409 49.31 -52.40 52.43
N LYS A 410 48.45 -51.40 52.23
CA LYS A 410 48.55 -50.08 52.88
C LYS A 410 48.38 -50.15 54.40
N GLU A 411 47.64 -51.13 54.92
CA GLU A 411 47.36 -51.30 56.35
C GLU A 411 48.59 -51.75 57.16
N LEU A 412 49.61 -52.30 56.50
CA LEU A 412 50.83 -52.82 57.13
C LEU A 412 52.04 -51.87 56.99
N ALA A 413 51.79 -50.61 56.61
CA ALA A 413 52.85 -49.61 56.40
C ALA A 413 53.61 -49.21 57.69
N GLU A 414 53.04 -49.49 58.87
CA GLU A 414 53.72 -49.28 60.16
C GLU A 414 54.72 -50.41 60.51
N GLU A 415 54.68 -51.56 59.82
CA GLU A 415 55.54 -52.69 60.12
C GLU A 415 56.97 -52.49 59.58
N ALA A 416 57.97 -52.80 60.40
CA ALA A 416 59.37 -52.59 60.05
C ALA A 416 59.93 -53.56 58.97
N ASP A 417 59.20 -54.61 58.60
CA ASP A 417 59.59 -55.56 57.56
C ASP A 417 58.92 -55.22 56.21
N THR A 418 59.70 -54.56 55.35
CA THR A 418 59.28 -54.17 53.99
C THR A 418 58.79 -55.33 53.12
N ASN A 419 59.17 -56.58 53.41
CA ASN A 419 58.73 -57.73 52.63
C ASN A 419 57.25 -58.07 52.91
N VAL A 420 56.78 -57.83 54.14
CA VAL A 420 55.38 -58.11 54.55
C VAL A 420 54.42 -57.16 53.86
N MET A 421 54.75 -55.86 53.84
CA MET A 421 54.03 -54.82 53.10
C MET A 421 53.86 -55.15 51.60
N LEU A 422 54.79 -55.93 51.02
CA LEU A 422 54.82 -56.31 49.60
C LEU A 422 54.23 -57.71 49.32
N GLY A 423 53.61 -58.34 50.32
CA GLY A 423 52.95 -59.65 50.20
C GLY A 423 53.88 -60.84 50.40
N ASN A 424 54.93 -60.69 51.22
CA ASN A 424 56.02 -61.64 51.48
C ASN A 424 56.85 -61.98 50.22
N VAL A 425 57.26 -60.94 49.47
CA VAL A 425 58.13 -61.06 48.29
C VAL A 425 59.47 -60.38 48.56
N ASP A 426 60.54 -61.16 48.74
CA ASP A 426 61.88 -60.61 48.93
C ASP A 426 62.49 -60.17 47.58
N ILE A 427 62.34 -58.87 47.30
CA ILE A 427 62.86 -58.23 46.08
C ILE A 427 64.39 -58.35 46.00
N LYS A 428 65.10 -58.33 47.14
CA LYS A 428 66.54 -58.13 47.20
C LYS A 428 67.32 -59.43 47.05
N ASN A 429 66.93 -60.47 47.79
CA ASN A 429 67.66 -61.74 47.86
C ASN A 429 67.04 -62.84 47.00
N GLU A 430 65.77 -62.73 46.60
CA GLU A 430 65.12 -63.75 45.78
C GLU A 430 64.83 -63.31 44.34
N VAL A 431 64.12 -62.19 44.17
CA VAL A 431 63.65 -61.74 42.85
C VAL A 431 64.81 -61.26 41.97
N ARG A 432 65.63 -60.34 42.47
CA ARG A 432 66.77 -59.76 41.72
C ARG A 432 67.75 -60.79 41.16
N PRO A 433 68.28 -61.78 41.93
CA PRO A 433 69.24 -62.73 41.38
C PRO A 433 68.63 -63.67 40.32
N VAL A 434 67.37 -64.09 40.45
CA VAL A 434 66.72 -64.93 39.42
C VAL A 434 66.52 -64.15 38.12
N ILE A 435 66.11 -62.87 38.19
CA ILE A 435 66.00 -62.00 37.01
C ILE A 435 67.38 -61.73 36.39
N ALA A 436 68.44 -61.56 37.20
CA ALA A 436 69.80 -61.38 36.69
C ALA A 436 70.30 -62.62 35.92
N GLN A 437 70.09 -63.82 36.46
CA GLN A 437 70.45 -65.09 35.80
C GLN A 437 69.64 -65.31 34.50
N LEU A 438 68.35 -64.97 34.50
CA LEU A 438 67.52 -65.00 33.29
C LEU A 438 68.04 -64.03 32.22
N LYS A 439 68.40 -62.79 32.61
CA LYS A 439 68.97 -61.79 31.72
C LYS A 439 70.29 -62.26 31.10
N GLU A 440 71.19 -62.84 31.90
CA GLU A 440 72.47 -63.37 31.43
C GLU A 440 72.27 -64.49 30.40
N THR A 441 71.37 -65.44 30.70
CA THR A 441 71.00 -66.55 29.79
C THR A 441 70.44 -66.03 28.46
N MET A 442 69.50 -65.07 28.51
CA MET A 442 68.91 -64.48 27.30
C MET A 442 69.91 -63.63 26.50
N THR A 443 70.83 -62.94 27.18
CA THR A 443 71.90 -62.16 26.52
C THR A 443 72.89 -63.08 25.79
N GLY A 444 73.25 -64.21 26.40
CA GLY A 444 74.07 -65.24 25.75
C GLY A 444 73.43 -65.75 24.47
N ASN A 445 72.16 -66.18 24.52
CA ASN A 445 71.41 -66.65 23.36
C ASN A 445 71.29 -65.58 22.26
N MET A 446 71.02 -64.31 22.63
CA MET A 446 70.94 -63.21 21.68
C MET A 446 72.28 -62.94 20.96
N ASN A 447 73.40 -63.07 21.66
CA ASN A 447 74.72 -62.86 21.05
C ASN A 447 75.07 -63.96 20.05
N VAL A 448 74.73 -65.22 20.33
CA VAL A 448 74.89 -66.33 19.38
C VAL A 448 74.05 -66.08 18.11
N ALA A 449 72.78 -65.74 18.27
CA ALA A 449 71.88 -65.44 17.14
C ALA A 449 72.35 -64.22 16.30
N LYS A 450 72.93 -63.19 16.94
CA LYS A 450 73.53 -62.06 16.21
C LYS A 450 74.77 -62.45 15.40
N GLN A 451 75.58 -63.37 15.91
CA GLN A 451 76.76 -63.88 15.20
C GLN A 451 76.35 -64.69 13.96
N GLU A 452 75.28 -65.50 14.06
CA GLU A 452 74.69 -66.20 12.90
C GLU A 452 74.08 -65.21 11.89
N LEU A 453 73.37 -64.17 12.34
CA LEU A 453 72.77 -63.17 11.46
C LEU A 453 73.82 -62.42 10.62
N LEU A 454 74.95 -62.03 11.21
CA LEU A 454 76.05 -61.37 10.49
C LEU A 454 76.65 -62.30 9.43
N ASN A 455 76.91 -63.56 9.75
CA ASN A 455 77.43 -64.54 8.79
C ASN A 455 76.48 -64.81 7.61
N LEU A 456 75.17 -64.62 7.78
CA LEU A 456 74.18 -64.77 6.71
C LEU A 456 74.11 -63.51 5.82
N LEU A 457 74.23 -62.32 6.41
CA LEU A 457 74.34 -61.05 5.68
C LEU A 457 75.57 -61.00 4.76
N ASP A 458 76.74 -61.44 5.25
CA ASP A 458 77.97 -61.52 4.43
C ASP A 458 77.81 -62.50 3.23
N GLN A 459 76.98 -63.54 3.37
CA GLN A 459 76.67 -64.48 2.29
C GLN A 459 75.64 -63.92 1.30
N GLU A 460 74.68 -63.12 1.77
CA GLU A 460 73.71 -62.41 0.95
C GLU A 460 74.40 -61.39 0.04
N GLU A 461 75.29 -60.55 0.58
CA GLU A 461 76.02 -59.52 -0.18
C GLU A 461 76.90 -60.14 -1.30
N GLN A 462 77.61 -61.25 -1.02
CA GLN A 462 78.38 -61.97 -2.03
C GLN A 462 77.50 -62.57 -3.15
N ALA A 463 76.29 -63.01 -2.82
CA ALA A 463 75.35 -63.55 -3.81
C ALA A 463 74.74 -62.44 -4.69
N GLU A 464 74.43 -61.27 -4.12
CA GLU A 464 73.95 -60.11 -4.87
C GLU A 464 75.00 -59.59 -5.87
N GLU A 465 76.28 -59.52 -5.49
CA GLU A 465 77.33 -59.04 -6.38
C GLU A 465 77.55 -60.00 -7.58
N GLN A 466 77.53 -61.32 -7.35
CA GLN A 466 77.59 -62.33 -8.42
C GLN A 466 76.37 -62.27 -9.35
N LEU A 467 75.16 -62.03 -8.81
CA LEU A 467 73.95 -61.85 -9.61
C LEU A 467 74.05 -60.61 -10.51
N LYS A 468 74.61 -59.51 -9.99
CA LYS A 468 74.79 -58.25 -10.71
C LYS A 468 75.80 -58.39 -11.86
N GLU A 469 76.92 -59.09 -11.66
CA GLU A 469 77.84 -59.41 -12.74
C GLU A 469 77.16 -60.26 -13.84
N ALA A 470 76.44 -61.32 -13.45
CA ALA A 470 75.73 -62.20 -14.39
C ALA A 470 74.70 -61.45 -15.25
N LEU A 471 73.94 -60.52 -14.65
CA LEU A 471 72.99 -59.65 -15.37
C LEU A 471 73.68 -58.71 -16.37
N SER A 472 74.87 -58.18 -16.03
CA SER A 472 75.67 -57.36 -16.94
C SER A 472 76.18 -58.15 -18.17
N HIS A 473 76.53 -59.42 -17.97
CA HIS A 473 76.90 -60.33 -19.06
C HIS A 473 75.70 -60.72 -19.93
N ALA A 474 74.55 -61.01 -19.32
CA ALA A 474 73.32 -61.35 -20.03
C ALA A 474 72.86 -60.19 -20.94
N THR A 475 72.78 -58.97 -20.41
CA THR A 475 72.40 -57.77 -21.18
C THR A 475 73.39 -57.44 -22.31
N THR A 476 74.68 -57.75 -22.14
CA THR A 476 75.68 -57.60 -23.21
C THR A 476 75.45 -58.61 -24.36
N LEU A 477 75.11 -59.86 -24.03
CA LEU A 477 74.77 -60.90 -25.01
C LEU A 477 73.44 -60.60 -25.73
N GLU A 478 72.42 -60.13 -25.00
CA GLU A 478 71.12 -59.76 -25.55
C GLU A 478 71.24 -58.60 -26.57
N ASN A 479 72.01 -57.56 -26.25
CA ASN A 479 72.31 -56.49 -27.21
C ASN A 479 73.07 -56.98 -28.47
N ARG A 480 73.87 -58.04 -28.35
CA ARG A 480 74.56 -58.66 -29.50
C ARG A 480 73.60 -59.51 -30.34
N ALA A 481 72.67 -60.23 -29.71
CA ALA A 481 71.61 -60.96 -30.39
C ALA A 481 70.67 -60.01 -31.15
N ARG A 482 70.21 -58.92 -30.51
CA ARG A 482 69.34 -57.93 -31.14
C ARG A 482 69.95 -57.32 -32.40
N ARG A 483 71.24 -56.96 -32.37
CA ARG A 483 71.95 -56.47 -33.57
C ARG A 483 72.05 -57.50 -34.70
N ALA A 484 72.13 -58.79 -34.37
CA ALA A 484 72.11 -59.86 -35.38
C ALA A 484 70.70 -60.06 -35.97
N GLU A 485 69.65 -59.97 -35.16
CA GLU A 485 68.26 -59.98 -35.63
C GLU A 485 67.90 -58.75 -36.48
N GLU A 486 68.34 -57.55 -36.08
CA GLU A 486 68.19 -56.32 -36.86
C GLU A 486 68.82 -56.46 -38.26
N GLN A 487 70.02 -57.06 -38.36
CA GLN A 487 70.69 -57.34 -39.63
C GLN A 487 69.95 -58.41 -40.44
N TYR A 488 69.58 -59.54 -39.82
CA TYR A 488 68.82 -60.62 -40.47
C TYR A 488 67.48 -60.12 -41.03
N ASN A 489 66.72 -59.34 -40.26
CA ASN A 489 65.45 -58.78 -40.70
C ASN A 489 65.63 -57.81 -41.88
N LYS A 490 66.72 -57.04 -41.92
CA LYS A 490 67.04 -56.15 -43.03
C LYS A 490 67.35 -56.92 -44.32
N GLU A 491 68.16 -57.98 -44.23
CA GLU A 491 68.46 -58.85 -45.36
C GLU A 491 67.21 -59.62 -45.84
N LYS A 492 66.39 -60.11 -44.90
CA LYS A 492 65.11 -60.75 -45.20
C LYS A 492 64.17 -59.79 -45.94
N LEU A 493 64.00 -58.55 -45.48
CA LEU A 493 63.15 -57.56 -46.16
C LEU A 493 63.63 -57.23 -47.58
N GLN A 494 64.93 -57.24 -47.84
CA GLN A 494 65.49 -57.06 -49.19
C GLN A 494 65.19 -58.26 -50.11
N LEU A 495 65.24 -59.48 -49.57
CA LEU A 495 64.85 -60.70 -50.29
C LEU A 495 63.33 -60.77 -50.52
N ASP A 496 62.51 -60.47 -49.51
CA ASP A 496 61.05 -60.46 -49.63
C ASP A 496 60.59 -59.40 -50.66
N ALA A 497 61.24 -58.23 -50.71
CA ALA A 497 60.97 -57.20 -51.72
C ALA A 497 61.31 -57.64 -53.15
N THR A 498 62.47 -58.26 -53.37
CA THR A 498 62.87 -58.76 -54.69
C THR A 498 62.04 -59.97 -55.14
N ILE A 499 61.58 -60.81 -54.21
CA ILE A 499 60.60 -61.86 -54.50
C ILE A 499 59.23 -61.25 -54.88
N ALA A 500 58.75 -60.24 -54.16
CA ALA A 500 57.48 -59.58 -54.45
C ALA A 500 57.46 -58.91 -55.83
N GLU A 501 58.57 -58.28 -56.24
CA GLU A 501 58.73 -57.68 -57.58
C GLU A 501 58.64 -58.76 -58.68
N LEU A 502 59.36 -59.87 -58.54
CA LEU A 502 59.29 -61.00 -59.48
C LEU A 502 57.91 -61.69 -59.53
N VAL A 503 57.22 -61.79 -58.38
CA VAL A 503 55.84 -62.31 -58.33
C VAL A 503 54.88 -61.36 -59.05
N SER A 504 55.00 -60.04 -58.84
CA SER A 504 54.16 -59.04 -59.51
C SER A 504 54.34 -59.07 -61.04
N GLU A 505 55.57 -59.19 -61.54
CA GLU A 505 55.82 -59.35 -62.99
C GLU A 505 55.19 -60.63 -63.54
N THR A 506 55.19 -61.71 -62.75
CA THR A 506 54.61 -63.00 -63.13
C THR A 506 53.08 -62.95 -63.14
N GLU A 507 52.46 -62.37 -62.11
CA GLU A 507 50.99 -62.19 -62.03
C GLU A 507 50.47 -61.25 -63.14
N GLU A 508 51.21 -60.20 -63.50
CA GLU A 508 50.87 -59.35 -64.65
C GLU A 508 50.90 -60.11 -65.98
N ALA A 509 51.80 -61.10 -66.14
CA ALA A 509 51.87 -61.94 -67.33
C ALA A 509 50.72 -62.97 -67.38
N GLU A 510 50.40 -63.61 -66.25
CA GLU A 510 49.31 -64.59 -66.15
C GLU A 510 47.91 -63.94 -66.26
N THR A 511 47.70 -62.76 -65.67
CA THR A 511 46.43 -62.02 -65.80
C THR A 511 46.19 -61.54 -67.23
N LYS A 512 47.21 -61.06 -67.94
CA LYS A 512 47.11 -60.71 -69.38
C LYS A 512 46.78 -61.93 -70.25
N THR A 513 47.35 -63.11 -69.96
CA THR A 513 47.08 -64.32 -70.74
C THR A 513 45.72 -64.98 -70.43
N THR A 514 45.22 -64.87 -69.20
CA THR A 514 43.89 -65.39 -68.82
C THR A 514 42.75 -64.50 -69.31
N GLN A 515 42.86 -63.17 -69.18
CA GLN A 515 41.82 -62.23 -69.66
C GLN A 515 41.60 -62.30 -71.18
N LEU A 516 42.65 -62.61 -71.97
CA LEU A 516 42.53 -62.77 -73.42
C LEU A 516 41.90 -64.11 -73.85
N ARG A 517 41.54 -65.01 -72.93
CA ARG A 517 41.12 -66.38 -73.25
C ARG A 517 39.72 -66.78 -72.76
N ASP A 518 38.97 -65.88 -72.12
CA ASP A 518 37.57 -66.14 -71.72
C ASP A 518 36.58 -65.73 -72.84
N PRO A 519 35.92 -66.69 -73.52
CA PRO A 519 35.00 -66.39 -74.62
C PRO A 519 33.73 -65.65 -74.17
N MET A 520 33.27 -65.83 -72.92
CA MET A 520 32.03 -65.20 -72.45
C MET A 520 32.23 -63.71 -72.12
N ALA A 521 33.43 -63.36 -71.66
CA ALA A 521 33.84 -61.97 -71.51
C ALA A 521 33.93 -61.25 -72.87
N LEU A 522 34.45 -61.92 -73.90
CA LEU A 522 34.58 -61.35 -75.24
C LEU A 522 33.23 -61.05 -75.90
N GLU A 523 32.26 -61.97 -75.82
CA GLU A 523 30.91 -61.75 -76.37
C GLU A 523 30.15 -60.65 -75.61
N THR A 524 30.26 -60.62 -74.28
CA THR A 524 29.68 -59.54 -73.45
C THR A 524 30.33 -58.18 -73.74
N ALA A 525 31.64 -58.15 -74.01
CA ALA A 525 32.37 -56.94 -74.40
C ALA A 525 31.96 -56.46 -75.81
N ILE A 526 31.74 -57.35 -76.77
CA ILE A 526 31.24 -56.99 -78.12
C ILE A 526 29.82 -56.41 -78.04
N ALA A 527 28.93 -57.03 -77.25
CA ALA A 527 27.56 -56.55 -77.04
C ALA A 527 27.52 -55.16 -76.35
N ARG A 528 28.33 -54.96 -75.29
CA ARG A 528 28.48 -53.65 -74.62
C ARG A 528 29.10 -52.60 -75.54
N ASN A 529 30.11 -52.95 -76.32
CA ASN A 529 30.75 -52.00 -77.22
C ASN A 529 29.85 -51.62 -78.40
N THR A 530 28.99 -52.51 -78.91
CA THR A 530 27.99 -52.14 -79.93
C THR A 530 26.88 -51.23 -79.38
N THR A 531 26.38 -51.46 -78.17
CA THR A 531 25.46 -50.50 -77.52
C THR A 531 26.13 -49.16 -77.25
N ARG A 532 27.36 -49.16 -76.71
CA ARG A 532 28.13 -47.94 -76.42
C ARG A 532 28.53 -47.19 -77.69
N LEU A 533 28.81 -47.87 -78.80
CA LEU A 533 29.08 -47.25 -80.11
C LEU A 533 27.84 -46.51 -80.63
N ASN A 534 26.65 -47.09 -80.50
CA ASN A 534 25.40 -46.45 -80.93
C ASN A 534 25.05 -45.24 -80.04
N GLN A 535 25.24 -45.35 -78.72
CA GLN A 535 25.10 -44.20 -77.80
C GLN A 535 26.14 -43.10 -78.10
N LEU A 536 27.40 -43.45 -78.33
CA LEU A 536 28.45 -42.48 -78.68
C LEU A 536 28.25 -41.84 -80.05
N LYS A 537 27.58 -42.50 -81.00
CA LYS A 537 27.19 -41.87 -82.27
C LYS A 537 26.15 -40.78 -82.05
N ALA A 538 25.08 -41.07 -81.31
CA ALA A 538 24.06 -40.07 -80.95
C ALA A 538 24.66 -38.90 -80.14
N LEU A 539 25.49 -39.19 -79.13
CA LEU A 539 26.19 -38.17 -78.35
C LEU A 539 27.20 -37.36 -79.18
N ARG A 540 27.85 -37.97 -80.17
CA ARG A 540 28.77 -37.25 -81.07
C ARG A 540 28.02 -36.29 -81.98
N GLU A 541 26.82 -36.63 -82.42
CA GLU A 541 25.95 -35.79 -83.25
C GLU A 541 25.48 -34.57 -82.43
N GLU A 542 24.93 -34.80 -81.23
CA GLU A 542 24.58 -33.74 -80.26
C GLU A 542 25.77 -32.83 -79.90
N LYS A 543 26.95 -33.41 -79.64
CA LYS A 543 28.15 -32.63 -79.30
C LYS A 543 28.78 -31.93 -80.49
N LEU A 544 28.57 -32.38 -81.74
CA LEU A 544 29.02 -31.65 -82.93
C LEU A 544 28.20 -30.38 -83.14
N GLU A 545 26.88 -30.45 -82.99
CA GLU A 545 26.01 -29.26 -83.02
C GLU A 545 26.36 -28.28 -81.89
N ALA A 546 26.53 -28.78 -80.66
CA ALA A 546 26.93 -27.95 -79.52
C ALA A 546 28.35 -27.35 -79.66
N ALA A 547 29.29 -28.08 -80.26
CA ALA A 547 30.66 -27.59 -80.49
C ALA A 547 30.73 -26.57 -81.63
N ALA A 548 29.92 -26.72 -82.68
CA ALA A 548 29.78 -25.72 -83.73
C ALA A 548 29.28 -24.39 -83.13
N ALA A 549 28.18 -24.43 -82.37
CA ALA A 549 27.63 -23.25 -81.68
C ALA A 549 28.64 -22.59 -80.72
N ARG A 550 29.40 -23.38 -79.93
CA ARG A 550 30.43 -22.83 -79.04
C ARG A 550 31.63 -22.23 -79.77
N LYS A 551 32.06 -22.82 -80.89
CA LYS A 551 33.22 -22.32 -81.64
C LYS A 551 32.93 -20.97 -82.28
N GLU A 552 31.69 -20.77 -82.73
CA GLU A 552 31.19 -19.47 -83.21
C GLU A 552 31.13 -18.42 -82.10
N ALA A 553 30.68 -18.79 -80.89
CA ALA A 553 30.70 -17.89 -79.72
C ALA A 553 32.13 -17.47 -79.33
N VAL A 554 33.06 -18.43 -79.17
CA VAL A 554 34.45 -18.15 -78.79
C VAL A 554 35.20 -17.33 -79.84
N HIS A 555 34.89 -17.50 -81.14
CA HIS A 555 35.49 -16.68 -82.19
C HIS A 555 35.12 -15.19 -82.04
N ASN A 556 33.85 -14.90 -81.74
CA ASN A 556 33.38 -13.54 -81.48
C ASN A 556 34.00 -12.94 -80.21
N GLU A 557 34.21 -13.76 -79.17
CA GLU A 557 34.80 -13.31 -77.90
C GLU A 557 36.31 -13.00 -78.02
N ILE A 558 37.06 -13.83 -78.73
CA ILE A 558 38.50 -13.61 -79.00
C ILE A 558 38.72 -12.34 -79.84
N LEU A 559 37.88 -12.09 -80.85
CA LEU A 559 37.95 -10.84 -81.64
C LEU A 559 37.74 -9.59 -80.76
N LYS A 560 36.83 -9.68 -79.78
CA LYS A 560 36.56 -8.60 -78.83
C LYS A 560 37.73 -8.35 -77.88
N ALA A 561 38.35 -9.43 -77.37
CA ALA A 561 39.51 -9.34 -76.48
C ALA A 561 40.78 -8.84 -77.20
N LEU A 562 41.01 -9.24 -78.46
CA LEU A 562 42.15 -8.76 -79.27
C LEU A 562 42.14 -7.24 -79.47
N ASN A 563 40.97 -6.63 -79.67
CA ASN A 563 40.85 -5.16 -79.70
C ASN A 563 41.24 -4.55 -78.35
N MET A 564 40.71 -5.05 -77.22
CA MET A 564 41.05 -4.52 -75.91
C MET A 564 42.56 -4.62 -75.58
N CYS A 565 43.22 -5.70 -76.02
CA CYS A 565 44.67 -5.84 -75.87
C CYS A 565 45.47 -4.89 -76.77
N ALA A 566 44.96 -4.53 -77.96
CA ALA A 566 45.57 -3.49 -78.80
C ALA A 566 45.44 -2.11 -78.14
N ASP A 567 44.23 -1.74 -77.70
CA ASP A 567 43.94 -0.46 -77.03
C ASP A 567 44.81 -0.29 -75.77
N HIS A 568 44.92 -1.33 -74.94
CA HIS A 568 45.73 -1.30 -73.71
C HIS A 568 47.23 -1.26 -73.97
N LYS A 569 47.72 -1.95 -75.02
CA LYS A 569 49.13 -1.86 -75.42
C LYS A 569 49.48 -0.43 -75.82
N ASP A 570 48.64 0.22 -76.62
CA ASP A 570 48.89 1.58 -77.08
C ASP A 570 48.82 2.59 -75.91
N TYR A 571 47.93 2.36 -74.91
CA TYR A 571 47.91 3.13 -73.65
C TYR A 571 49.21 2.99 -72.83
N ILE A 572 49.69 1.75 -72.62
CA ILE A 572 50.96 1.49 -71.90
C ILE A 572 52.15 2.08 -72.67
N GLN A 573 52.14 2.02 -74.00
CA GLN A 573 53.19 2.56 -74.84
C GLN A 573 53.22 4.12 -74.81
N MET A 574 52.08 4.77 -74.56
CA MET A 574 52.00 6.21 -74.26
C MET A 574 52.56 6.53 -72.87
N GLN A 575 52.13 5.83 -71.83
CA GLN A 575 52.59 6.04 -70.45
C GLN A 575 54.10 5.80 -70.26
N LEU A 576 54.69 4.83 -70.98
CA LEU A 576 56.15 4.63 -71.01
C LEU A 576 56.91 5.75 -71.73
N GLY A 577 56.26 6.45 -72.67
CA GLY A 577 56.80 7.67 -73.28
C GLY A 577 56.88 8.82 -72.28
N ASP A 578 55.79 9.08 -71.57
CA ASP A 578 55.69 10.12 -70.55
C ASP A 578 56.67 9.88 -69.39
N LEU A 579 56.80 8.63 -68.93
CA LEU A 579 57.74 8.26 -67.86
C LEU A 579 59.21 8.46 -68.27
N LYS A 580 59.52 8.28 -69.56
CA LYS A 580 60.88 8.50 -70.08
C LYS A 580 61.21 10.00 -70.13
N ALA A 581 60.25 10.85 -70.47
CA ALA A 581 60.41 12.30 -70.41
C ALA A 581 60.67 12.79 -68.96
N TYR A 582 59.92 12.29 -67.99
CA TYR A 582 60.14 12.61 -66.56
C TYR A 582 61.51 12.14 -66.05
N GLY A 583 61.99 10.99 -66.53
CA GLY A 583 63.32 10.46 -66.20
C GLY A 583 64.47 11.32 -66.74
N GLU A 584 64.35 11.84 -67.96
CA GLU A 584 65.30 12.77 -68.56
C GLU A 584 65.28 14.15 -67.86
N GLU A 585 64.12 14.59 -67.36
CA GLU A 585 63.98 15.84 -66.60
C GLU A 585 64.68 15.76 -65.23
N LYS A 586 64.43 14.73 -64.41
CA LYS A 586 65.01 14.65 -63.05
C LYS A 586 66.43 14.11 -62.96
N LEU A 587 67.04 13.62 -64.04
CA LEU A 587 68.49 13.37 -64.07
C LEU A 587 69.29 14.68 -63.91
N GLN A 588 68.66 15.84 -64.16
CA GLN A 588 69.17 17.17 -63.79
C GLN A 588 69.38 17.34 -62.28
N MET A 589 68.68 16.60 -61.40
CA MET A 589 68.86 16.71 -59.94
C MET A 589 70.15 16.06 -59.41
N LEU A 590 70.90 15.32 -60.23
CA LEU A 590 72.30 14.97 -59.94
C LEU A 590 73.29 16.08 -60.33
N GLN A 591 72.79 17.22 -60.82
CA GLN A 591 73.53 18.47 -61.06
C GLN A 591 73.06 19.62 -60.16
N GLY A 592 72.84 19.31 -58.87
CA GLY A 592 72.86 20.29 -57.79
C GLY A 592 71.53 20.94 -57.40
N GLY A 593 71.27 20.92 -56.09
CA GLY A 593 70.49 21.95 -55.41
C GLY A 593 68.98 21.73 -55.23
N LYS A 594 68.59 21.86 -53.96
CA LYS A 594 67.37 22.53 -53.46
C LYS A 594 65.97 21.90 -53.68
N THR A 595 65.28 21.74 -52.53
CA THR A 595 63.87 22.11 -52.27
C THR A 595 62.76 21.35 -53.03
N GLU A 596 61.51 21.22 -52.55
CA GLU A 596 60.85 21.49 -51.25
C GLU A 596 59.46 20.79 -51.26
N LYS A 597 58.85 20.62 -50.07
CA LYS A 597 57.39 20.80 -49.79
C LYS A 597 56.36 19.83 -50.45
N LYS A 598 55.51 19.17 -49.64
CA LYS A 598 54.12 19.57 -49.24
C LYS A 598 53.08 19.05 -50.28
N GLU A 599 51.81 18.79 -49.98
CA GLU A 599 51.00 18.84 -48.74
C GLU A 599 49.68 18.06 -48.97
N GLU A 600 48.97 17.75 -47.86
CA GLU A 600 47.48 17.84 -47.74
C GLU A 600 46.60 16.93 -48.64
N GLU A 601 45.34 16.58 -48.32
CA GLU A 601 44.43 16.80 -47.17
C GLU A 601 43.40 15.62 -47.15
N VAL A 602 42.85 15.13 -46.00
CA VAL A 602 41.53 15.49 -45.39
C VAL A 602 40.31 15.07 -46.28
N VAL A 603 39.23 14.43 -45.80
CA VAL A 603 38.75 14.19 -44.41
C VAL A 603 37.53 13.23 -44.31
N GLU A 604 37.08 12.93 -43.07
CA GLU A 604 35.71 12.60 -42.57
C GLU A 604 34.91 11.40 -43.18
N GLU A 605 34.52 10.43 -42.33
CA GLU A 605 33.14 10.18 -41.79
C GLU A 605 32.41 9.06 -42.59
N GLU A 606 31.47 8.25 -42.07
CA GLU A 606 30.86 8.09 -40.74
C GLU A 606 30.48 6.58 -40.52
N THR A 607 29.79 6.27 -39.42
CA THR A 607 29.10 5.01 -39.02
C THR A 607 28.49 4.12 -40.14
N ALA A 608 28.22 2.81 -40.02
CA ALA A 608 27.97 1.89 -38.89
C ALA A 608 28.45 0.44 -39.29
N GLU A 609 28.27 -0.68 -38.59
CA GLU A 609 27.16 -1.22 -37.77
C GLU A 609 27.65 -2.47 -37.01
N GLU A 610 27.04 -2.87 -35.88
CA GLU A 610 27.44 -4.08 -35.14
C GLU A 610 26.84 -5.36 -35.76
N ASN A 611 27.67 -6.40 -35.95
CA ASN A 611 27.19 -7.78 -35.83
C ASN A 611 28.33 -8.74 -35.46
N PHE A 612 28.06 -9.64 -34.51
CA PHE A 612 29.06 -10.39 -33.76
C PHE A 612 29.13 -11.84 -34.23
N ASN A 613 30.20 -12.27 -34.92
CA ASN A 613 30.71 -13.64 -34.80
C ASN A 613 32.18 -13.77 -35.26
N ALA A 614 32.88 -14.77 -34.73
CA ALA A 614 34.35 -14.87 -34.80
C ALA A 614 34.86 -15.95 -35.76
N GLY A 615 36.11 -15.75 -36.22
CA GLY A 615 37.08 -16.85 -36.34
C GLY A 615 37.69 -17.11 -37.72
N ALA A 616 39.03 -16.99 -37.78
CA ALA A 616 39.97 -17.83 -38.55
C ALA A 616 39.89 -17.78 -40.10
N ASP A 617 40.97 -17.92 -40.88
CA ASP A 617 42.43 -17.79 -40.69
C ASP A 617 43.04 -17.62 -42.11
N GLU A 618 44.37 -17.58 -42.24
CA GLU A 618 45.15 -17.60 -43.50
C GLU A 618 45.13 -16.36 -44.42
N LEU A 619 46.34 -15.83 -44.71
CA LEU A 619 46.68 -15.34 -46.05
C LEU A 619 48.06 -15.92 -46.47
N PRO A 620 48.27 -16.25 -47.76
CA PRO A 620 48.94 -17.51 -48.09
C PRO A 620 50.14 -17.33 -49.06
N PRO A 621 50.20 -17.86 -50.31
CA PRO A 621 51.38 -18.57 -50.83
C PRO A 621 51.95 -17.82 -52.07
N PRO A 622 52.62 -18.42 -53.08
CA PRO A 622 53.20 -19.77 -53.26
C PRO A 622 54.73 -19.69 -53.58
N PRO A 623 55.42 -20.75 -54.10
CA PRO A 623 55.30 -21.13 -55.52
C PRO A 623 55.63 -22.60 -55.92
N THR A 624 55.27 -22.91 -57.17
CA THR A 624 55.96 -23.80 -58.15
C THR A 624 56.35 -25.24 -57.83
N SER A 625 55.79 -26.14 -58.63
CA SER A 625 56.31 -27.47 -58.97
C SER A 625 57.67 -27.45 -59.67
N ALA A 626 58.57 -28.34 -59.26
CA ALA A 626 59.33 -29.27 -60.12
C ALA A 626 60.00 -30.34 -59.25
#